data_AF-A0A243QTL2-F1
#
_entry.id   AF-A0A243QTL2-F1
#
_cell.length_a   1.000
_cell.length_b   1.000
_cell.length_c   1.000
_cell.angle_alpha   90.00
_cell.angle_beta   90.00
_cell.angle_gamma   90.00
#
_symmetry.space_group_name_H-M   'P 1'
#
loop_
_entity.id
_entity.type
_entity.pdbx_description
1 polymer ?
#
loop_
_entity_poly.entity_id
_entity_poly.type
_entity_poly.pdbx_seq_one_letter_code
_entity_poly.pdbx_strand_id
1 'polypeptide(L)'
;MGTTADSPRRITMTPAARRVLEAAARLFYERGIHAVGVDLIAAEAGVTKKTLYDRFGSKEQIVVEYLADRDERWRAFLAERLDAAGPEPGERVLAVFDATRAWAAELSPKGCSMVNAHAEISD
;
A
#
# COMPACT_ATOMS: atom_id res chain seq x y z
N MET A 1 -3.37 -24.34 18.27
CA MET A 1 -3.47 -24.80 16.87
C MET A 1 -3.18 -23.57 16.03
N GLY A 2 -1.92 -23.40 15.62
CA GLY A 2 -1.45 -22.15 15.02
C GLY A 2 -1.95 -22.03 13.59
N THR A 3 -2.77 -21.02 13.33
CA THR A 3 -3.02 -20.54 11.98
C THR A 3 -1.69 -19.97 11.49
N THR A 4 -0.97 -20.70 10.64
CA THR A 4 0.02 -20.08 9.76
C THR A 4 -0.78 -19.07 8.95
N ALA A 5 -0.67 -17.78 9.27
CA ALA A 5 -1.25 -16.75 8.43
C ALA A 5 -0.63 -16.95 7.04
N ASP A 6 -1.44 -17.38 6.08
CA ASP A 6 -1.02 -17.50 4.68
C ASP A 6 -0.55 -16.10 4.27
N SER A 7 0.74 -15.95 4.00
CA SER A 7 1.27 -14.68 3.51
C SER A 7 0.46 -14.30 2.28
N PRO A 8 -0.09 -13.07 2.20
CA PRO A 8 -0.95 -12.70 1.09
C PRO A 8 -0.26 -13.00 -0.24
N ARG A 9 -0.88 -13.87 -1.05
CA ARG A 9 -0.34 -14.27 -2.36
C ARG A 9 -0.20 -13.04 -3.23
N ARG A 10 1.04 -12.63 -3.52
CA ARG A 10 1.35 -11.53 -4.42
C ARG A 10 1.13 -11.95 -5.87
N ILE A 11 0.67 -11.04 -6.71
CA ILE A 11 0.49 -11.30 -8.15
C ILE A 11 1.71 -10.86 -8.97
N THR A 12 1.83 -11.40 -10.18
CA THR A 12 2.83 -10.91 -11.15
C THR A 12 2.44 -9.54 -11.70
N MET A 13 3.30 -8.53 -11.49
CA MET A 13 3.11 -7.15 -11.96
C MET A 13 3.49 -6.94 -13.43
N THR A 14 2.53 -7.12 -14.34
CA THR A 14 2.67 -6.68 -15.74
C THR A 14 2.35 -5.19 -15.91
N PRO A 15 2.60 -4.58 -17.09
CA PRO A 15 2.29 -3.18 -17.33
C PRO A 15 0.82 -2.81 -17.08
N ALA A 16 -0.14 -3.67 -17.45
CA ALA A 16 -1.55 -3.42 -17.17
C ALA A 16 -1.86 -3.49 -15.66
N ALA A 17 -1.26 -4.45 -14.94
CA ALA A 17 -1.44 -4.57 -13.50
C ALA A 17 -0.85 -3.35 -12.75
N ARG A 18 0.30 -2.84 -13.17
CA ARG A 18 0.90 -1.63 -12.57
C ARG A 18 0.00 -0.40 -12.72
N ARG A 19 -0.53 -0.14 -13.92
CA ARG A 19 -1.47 0.98 -14.12
C ARG A 19 -2.72 0.87 -13.26
N VAL A 20 -3.26 -0.34 -13.12
CA VAL A 20 -4.40 -0.61 -12.22
C VAL A 20 -4.02 -0.33 -10.77
N LEU A 21 -2.86 -0.81 -10.32
CA LEU A 21 -2.40 -0.61 -8.95
C LEU A 21 -2.13 0.87 -8.65
N GLU A 22 -1.51 1.61 -9.57
CA GLU A 22 -1.28 3.05 -9.45
C GLU A 22 -2.60 3.84 -9.34
N ALA A 23 -3.57 3.54 -10.21
CA ALA A 23 -4.90 4.16 -10.16
C ALA A 23 -5.62 3.81 -8.85
N ALA A 24 -5.63 2.54 -8.48
CA ALA A 24 -6.26 2.06 -7.25
C ALA A 24 -5.63 2.67 -6.00
N ALA A 25 -4.30 2.72 -5.92
CA ALA A 25 -3.57 3.26 -4.78
C ALA A 25 -3.92 4.74 -4.53
N ARG A 26 -3.97 5.54 -5.60
CA ARG A 26 -4.40 6.94 -5.51
C ARG A 26 -5.85 7.06 -5.07
N LEU A 27 -6.76 6.33 -5.72
CA LEU A 27 -8.19 6.39 -5.43
C LEU A 27 -8.51 5.93 -4.00
N PHE A 28 -7.96 4.80 -3.56
CA PHE A 28 -8.15 4.28 -2.21
C PHE A 28 -7.62 5.25 -1.16
N TYR A 29 -6.44 5.83 -1.38
CA TYR A 29 -5.89 6.80 -0.44
C TYR A 29 -6.70 8.10 -0.38
N GLU A 30 -7.24 8.55 -1.51
CA GLU A 30 -8.01 9.79 -1.56
C GLU A 30 -9.45 9.63 -1.07
N ARG A 31 -10.09 8.50 -1.35
CA ARG A 31 -11.55 8.35 -1.26
C ARG A 31 -12.00 7.21 -0.33
N GLY A 32 -11.09 6.39 0.15
CA GLY A 32 -11.39 5.18 0.91
C GLY A 32 -11.58 3.96 0.01
N ILE A 33 -11.41 2.78 0.59
CA ILE A 33 -11.49 1.49 -0.10
C ILE A 33 -12.93 1.18 -0.49
N HIS A 34 -13.89 1.30 0.43
CA HIS A 34 -15.30 0.96 0.18
C HIS A 34 -15.95 1.83 -0.89
N ALA A 35 -15.67 3.13 -0.86
CA ALA A 35 -16.24 4.09 -1.81
C ALA A 35 -15.75 3.91 -3.25
N VAL A 36 -14.61 3.24 -3.46
CA VAL A 36 -14.01 3.08 -4.78
C VAL A 36 -14.44 1.75 -5.42
N GLY A 37 -15.18 1.83 -6.52
CA GLY A 37 -15.57 0.68 -7.33
C GLY A 37 -14.50 0.28 -8.36
N VAL A 38 -14.48 -1.01 -8.75
CA VAL A 38 -13.57 -1.54 -9.78
C VAL A 38 -13.74 -0.90 -11.16
N ASP A 39 -14.94 -0.41 -11.48
CA ASP A 39 -15.21 0.25 -12.76
C ASP A 39 -14.48 1.59 -12.86
N LEU A 40 -14.45 2.35 -11.78
CA LEU A 40 -13.68 3.60 -11.70
C LEU A 40 -12.18 3.34 -11.81
N ILE A 41 -11.67 2.31 -11.11
CA ILE A 41 -10.26 1.92 -11.19
C ILE A 41 -9.89 1.54 -12.63
N ALA A 42 -10.70 0.71 -13.29
CA ALA A 42 -10.44 0.28 -14.66
C ALA A 42 -10.41 1.46 -15.65
N ALA A 43 -11.37 2.39 -15.50
CA ALA A 43 -11.44 3.60 -16.32
C ALA A 43 -10.18 4.48 -16.16
N GLU A 44 -9.78 4.78 -14.92
CA GLU A 44 -8.60 5.60 -14.61
C GLU A 44 -7.29 4.92 -15.04
N ALA A 45 -7.21 3.59 -15.00
CA ALA A 45 -6.05 2.82 -15.44
C ALA A 45 -5.97 2.60 -16.96
N GLY A 46 -7.00 3.00 -17.71
CA GLY A 46 -7.09 2.78 -19.15
C GLY A 46 -7.14 1.29 -19.52
N VAL A 47 -7.88 0.50 -18.74
CA VAL A 47 -8.09 -0.95 -19.00
C VAL A 47 -9.56 -1.30 -18.93
N THR A 48 -9.92 -2.48 -19.43
CA THR A 48 -11.29 -3.00 -19.24
C THR A 48 -11.46 -3.63 -17.85
N LYS A 49 -12.69 -3.67 -17.34
CA LYS A 49 -13.05 -4.41 -16.12
C LYS A 49 -12.62 -5.88 -16.20
N LYS A 50 -12.79 -6.51 -17.38
CA LYS A 50 -12.34 -7.88 -17.64
C LYS A 50 -10.83 -8.01 -17.46
N THR A 51 -10.05 -7.13 -18.08
CA THR A 51 -8.59 -7.11 -17.91
C THR A 51 -8.20 -6.95 -16.44
N LEU A 52 -8.85 -6.05 -15.70
CA LEU A 52 -8.60 -5.88 -14.26
C LEU A 52 -8.81 -7.18 -13.49
N TYR A 53 -9.94 -7.88 -13.69
CA TYR A 53 -10.20 -9.16 -13.04
C TYR A 53 -9.27 -10.28 -13.52
N ASP A 54 -8.92 -10.34 -14.80
CA ASP A 54 -7.92 -11.30 -15.30
C ASP A 54 -6.56 -11.12 -14.62
N ARG A 55 -6.26 -9.89 -14.16
CA ARG A 55 -4.99 -9.56 -13.47
C ARG A 55 -5.02 -9.83 -11.98
N PHE A 56 -6.06 -9.41 -11.29
CA PHE A 56 -6.11 -9.39 -9.83
C PHE A 56 -7.06 -10.42 -9.24
N GLY A 57 -8.00 -10.95 -10.02
CA GLY A 57 -9.03 -11.88 -9.55
C GLY A 57 -10.14 -11.20 -8.73
N SER A 58 -9.81 -10.25 -7.85
CA SER A 58 -10.79 -9.54 -7.01
C SER A 58 -10.33 -8.12 -6.64
N LYS A 59 -11.24 -7.33 -6.04
CA LYS A 59 -10.91 -5.99 -5.51
C LYS A 59 -10.04 -6.12 -4.26
N GLU A 60 -10.29 -7.12 -3.44
CA GLU A 60 -9.55 -7.41 -2.21
C GLU A 60 -8.08 -7.71 -2.53
N GLN A 61 -7.80 -8.43 -3.62
CA GLN A 61 -6.43 -8.62 -4.07
C GLN A 61 -5.76 -7.30 -4.48
N ILE A 62 -6.49 -6.35 -5.09
CA ILE A 62 -5.94 -5.01 -5.41
C ILE A 62 -5.61 -4.27 -4.11
N VAL A 63 -6.46 -4.36 -3.09
CA VAL A 63 -6.20 -3.78 -1.76
C VAL A 63 -4.95 -4.37 -1.13
N VAL A 64 -4.80 -5.71 -1.17
CA VAL A 64 -3.61 -6.41 -0.69
C VAL A 64 -2.35 -5.89 -1.39
N GLU A 65 -2.35 -5.81 -2.72
CA GLU A 65 -1.21 -5.29 -3.48
C GLU A 65 -0.91 -3.82 -3.15
N TYR A 66 -1.95 -3.00 -2.97
CA TYR A 66 -1.81 -1.59 -2.58
C TYR A 66 -1.14 -1.43 -1.22
N LEU A 67 -1.61 -2.17 -0.22
CA LEU A 67 -1.06 -2.11 1.13
C LEU A 67 0.36 -2.66 1.19
N ALA A 68 0.65 -3.71 0.43
CA ALA A 68 1.97 -4.30 0.38
C ALA A 68 2.99 -3.40 -0.33
N ASP A 69 2.64 -2.79 -1.46
CA ASP A 69 3.46 -1.75 -2.12
C ASP A 69 3.71 -0.55 -1.20
N ARG A 70 2.72 -0.18 -0.38
CA ARG A 70 2.84 0.91 0.59
C ARG A 70 3.76 0.57 1.76
N ASP A 71 3.72 -0.66 2.26
CA ASP A 71 4.66 -1.18 3.27
C ASP A 71 6.09 -1.25 2.73
N GLU A 72 6.28 -1.75 1.52
CA GLU A 72 7.59 -1.82 0.86
C GLU A 72 8.23 -0.43 0.74
N ARG A 73 7.47 0.57 0.29
CA ARG A 73 7.96 1.96 0.18
C ARG A 73 8.31 2.55 1.55
N TRP A 74 7.52 2.26 2.59
CA TRP A 74 7.83 2.71 3.96
C TRP A 74 9.12 2.06 4.48
N ARG A 75 9.29 0.75 4.29
CA ARG A 75 10.49 0.02 4.72
C ARG A 75 11.74 0.53 4.02
N ALA A 76 11.66 0.77 2.70
CA ALA A 76 12.77 1.34 1.94
C ALA A 76 13.15 2.74 2.47
N PHE A 77 12.15 3.60 2.65
CA PHE A 77 12.34 4.95 3.19
C PHE A 77 12.95 4.96 4.60
N LEU A 78 12.51 4.04 5.46
CA LEU A 78 13.04 3.87 6.81
C LEU A 78 14.47 3.31 6.79
N ALA A 79 14.76 2.32 5.95
CA ALA A 79 16.08 1.71 5.84
C ALA A 79 17.15 2.76 5.49
N GLU A 80 16.88 3.62 4.51
CA GLU A 80 17.79 4.73 4.14
C GLU A 80 18.12 5.64 5.33
N ARG A 81 17.16 5.90 6.21
CA ARG A 81 17.32 6.76 7.39
C ARG A 81 18.06 6.05 8.52
N LEU A 82 17.80 4.76 8.70
CA LEU A 82 18.53 3.94 9.65
C LEU A 82 20.00 3.76 9.25
N ASP A 83 20.29 3.69 7.96
CA ASP A 83 21.66 3.60 7.46
C ASP A 83 22.41 4.94 7.65
N ALA A 84 21.71 6.07 7.56
CA ALA A 84 22.27 7.39 7.80
C ALA A 84 22.47 7.74 9.29
N ALA A 85 21.71 7.12 10.21
CA ALA A 85 21.70 7.44 11.64
C ALA A 85 22.91 6.92 12.43
N GLY A 86 23.87 6.24 11.79
CA GLY A 86 25.04 5.69 12.46
C GLY A 86 24.78 4.39 13.25
N PRO A 87 25.82 3.86 13.95
CA PRO A 87 25.73 2.57 14.62
C PRO A 87 25.10 2.64 16.02
N GLU A 88 24.98 3.83 16.63
CA GLU A 88 24.53 3.96 18.00
C GLU A 88 23.04 3.59 18.15
N PRO A 89 22.68 2.65 19.05
CA PRO A 89 21.29 2.18 19.16
C PRO A 89 20.28 3.29 19.45
N GLY A 90 20.66 4.29 20.27
CA GLY A 90 19.80 5.42 20.59
C GLY A 90 19.49 6.30 19.37
N GLU A 91 20.50 6.58 18.55
CA GLU A 91 20.34 7.36 17.31
C GLU A 91 19.45 6.63 16.31
N ARG A 92 19.62 5.31 16.17
CA ARG A 92 18.76 4.47 15.32
C ARG A 92 17.31 4.45 15.77
N VAL A 93 17.04 4.43 17.08
CA VAL A 93 15.67 4.52 17.60
C VAL A 93 15.05 5.88 17.28
N LEU A 94 15.78 6.98 17.49
CA LEU A 94 15.31 8.32 17.17
C LEU A 94 15.03 8.49 15.67
N ALA A 95 15.87 7.90 14.80
CA ALA A 95 15.67 7.92 13.36
C ALA A 95 14.33 7.30 12.90
N VAL A 96 13.77 6.34 13.65
CA VAL A 96 12.43 5.80 13.35
C VAL A 96 11.36 6.88 13.53
N PHE A 97 11.45 7.70 14.58
CA PHE A 97 10.50 8.78 14.84
C PHE A 97 10.64 9.89 13.80
N ASP A 98 11.86 10.27 13.45
CA ASP A 98 12.11 11.26 12.40
C ASP A 98 11.63 10.79 11.03
N ALA A 99 11.88 9.52 10.68
CA ALA A 99 11.36 8.90 9.47
C ALA A 99 9.82 8.93 9.46
N THR A 100 9.19 8.56 10.58
CA THR A 100 7.72 8.54 10.69
C THR A 100 7.15 9.94 10.51
N ARG A 101 7.78 10.95 11.13
CA ARG A 101 7.38 12.36 10.99
C ARG A 101 7.50 12.84 9.55
N ALA A 102 8.61 12.57 8.88
CA ALA A 102 8.83 12.97 7.49
C ALA A 102 7.83 12.28 6.54
N TRP A 103 7.66 10.97 6.68
CA TRP A 103 6.71 10.19 5.91
C TRP A 103 5.26 10.65 6.10
N ALA A 104 4.88 10.97 7.34
CA ALA A 104 3.57 11.51 7.65
C ALA A 104 3.31 12.83 6.92
N ALA A 105 4.29 13.75 6.94
CA ALA A 105 4.17 15.06 6.33
C ALA A 105 4.16 15.03 4.80
N GLU A 106 5.04 14.24 4.19
CA GLU A 106 5.29 14.30 2.74
C GLU A 106 4.44 13.30 1.96
N LEU A 107 4.24 12.12 2.52
CA LEU A 107 3.69 10.98 1.80
C LEU A 107 2.34 10.53 2.35
N SER A 108 1.97 10.93 3.57
CA SER A 108 0.73 10.49 4.22
C SER A 108 -0.18 11.62 4.75
N PRO A 109 -0.58 12.61 3.91
CA PRO A 109 -1.39 13.76 4.35
C PRO A 109 -2.79 13.40 4.87
N LYS A 110 -3.31 12.21 4.56
CA LYS A 110 -4.58 11.65 5.06
C LYS A 110 -4.37 10.55 6.11
N GLY A 111 -3.21 10.54 6.78
CA GLY A 111 -2.86 9.53 7.76
C GLY A 111 -2.38 8.22 7.12
N CYS A 112 -2.22 7.20 7.97
CA CYS A 112 -1.64 5.91 7.61
C CYS A 112 -2.63 5.05 6.80
N SER A 113 -2.20 4.59 5.63
CA SER A 113 -3.00 3.70 4.76
C SER A 113 -3.41 2.41 5.43
N MET A 114 -2.56 1.82 6.27
CA MET A 114 -2.87 0.57 6.99
C MET A 114 -3.97 0.79 8.04
N VAL A 115 -3.90 1.90 8.79
CA VAL A 115 -4.90 2.24 9.80
C VAL A 115 -6.25 2.55 9.13
N ASN A 116 -6.23 3.33 8.05
CA ASN A 116 -7.43 3.65 7.28
C ASN A 116 -8.07 2.39 6.69
N ALA A 117 -7.27 1.50 6.09
CA ALA A 117 -7.75 0.24 5.54
C ALA A 117 -8.32 -0.68 6.61
N HIS A 118 -7.67 -0.79 7.77
CA HIS A 118 -8.18 -1.57 8.90
C HIS A 118 -9.55 -1.04 9.34
N ALA A 119 -9.70 0.28 9.52
CA ALA A 119 -10.98 0.88 9.90
C ALA A 119 -12.11 0.59 8.91
N GLU A 120 -11.79 0.39 7.63
CA GLU A 120 -12.77 0.02 6.61
C GLU A 120 -13.04 -1.49 6.56
N ILE A 121 -12.05 -2.36 6.76
CA ILE A 121 -12.14 -3.81 6.45
C ILE A 121 -12.37 -4.68 7.71
N SER A 122 -12.70 -4.10 8.87
CA SER A 122 -12.75 -4.82 10.16
C SER A 122 -13.94 -5.76 10.42
N ASP A 123 -14.57 -6.32 9.37
CA ASP A 123 -15.64 -7.33 9.49
C ASP A 123 -15.21 -8.69 8.92
#